data_AF-A0A554K503-F1
#
_entry.id   AF-A0A554K503-F1
#
_cell.length_a   1.000
_cell.length_b   1.000
_cell.length_c   1.000
_cell.angle_alpha   90.00
_cell.angle_beta   90.00
_cell.angle_gamma   90.00
#
_symmetry.space_group_name_H-M   'P 1'
#
loop_
_entity.id
_entity.type
_entity.pdbx_description
1 polymer ?
#
loop_
_entity_poly.entity_id
_entity_poly.type
_entity_poly.pdbx_seq_one_letter_code
_entity_poly.pdbx_strand_id
1 'polypeptide(L)'
;MMSLREIALAEFKVVFDWLVESLPHTSSRELVVGQLTEVFERQKAVIGQVCDETEKRLRTYQEKEFAVFKEVFVAFSNRFTMDVLHIIAQGVMVDSQSTKLDSTAAPQH
;
A
#
# COMPACT_ATOMS: atom_id res chain seq x y z
N MET A 1 22.58 15.44 -1.82
CA MET A 1 21.26 15.53 -1.17
C MET A 1 20.33 14.61 -1.92
N MET A 2 19.53 13.80 -1.21
CA MET A 2 18.45 13.04 -1.84
C MET A 2 17.29 13.97 -2.21
N SER A 3 16.63 13.69 -3.32
CA SER A 3 15.39 14.32 -3.77
C SER A 3 14.21 13.93 -2.87
N LEU A 4 13.14 14.74 -2.86
CA LEU A 4 11.87 14.42 -2.23
C LEU A 4 11.32 13.08 -2.73
N ARG A 5 11.51 12.78 -4.01
CA ARG A 5 11.13 11.52 -4.62
C ARG A 5 11.89 10.34 -4.01
N GLU A 6 13.21 10.43 -3.90
CA GLU A 6 14.03 9.35 -3.32
C GLU A 6 13.64 9.08 -1.87
N ILE A 7 13.43 10.14 -1.07
CA ILE A 7 13.00 10.02 0.32
C ILE A 7 11.62 9.36 0.41
N ALA A 8 10.63 9.90 -0.33
CA ALA A 8 9.27 9.38 -0.29
C ALA A 8 9.17 7.92 -0.76
N LEU A 9 9.92 7.56 -1.81
CA LEU A 9 9.95 6.19 -2.32
C LEU A 9 10.64 5.21 -1.36
N ALA A 10 11.68 5.65 -0.65
CA ALA A 10 12.34 4.83 0.37
C ALA A 10 11.41 4.54 1.54
N GLU A 11 10.76 5.56 2.09
CA GLU A 11 9.78 5.42 3.18
C GLU A 11 8.59 4.54 2.74
N PHE A 12 8.09 4.76 1.52
CA PHE A 12 6.99 3.96 0.99
C PHE A 12 7.36 2.48 0.87
N LYS A 13 8.60 2.17 0.44
CA LYS A 13 9.11 0.80 0.40
C LYS A 13 9.19 0.17 1.79
N VAL A 14 9.66 0.91 2.80
CA VAL A 14 9.72 0.40 4.18
C VAL A 14 8.32 -0.01 4.67
N VAL A 15 7.30 0.81 4.39
CA VAL A 15 5.91 0.47 4.75
C VAL A 15 5.41 -0.78 4.05
N PHE A 16 5.72 -0.95 2.76
CA PHE A 16 5.31 -2.14 2.01
C PHE A 16 6.00 -3.40 2.49
N ASP A 17 7.31 -3.35 2.73
CA ASP A 17 8.06 -4.49 3.26
C ASP A 17 7.47 -4.89 4.63
N TRP A 18 7.23 -3.92 5.51
CA TRP A 18 6.57 -4.15 6.81
C TRP A 18 5.17 -4.76 6.67
N LEU A 19 4.35 -4.29 5.72
CA LEU A 19 3.03 -4.84 5.45
C LEU A 19 3.11 -6.31 5.02
N VAL A 20 3.98 -6.63 4.06
CA VAL A 20 4.16 -8.00 3.53
C VAL A 20 4.67 -8.95 4.62
N GLU A 21 5.59 -8.48 5.46
CA GLU A 21 6.12 -9.21 6.61
C GLU A 21 5.06 -9.46 7.68
N SER A 22 4.15 -8.49 7.88
CA SER A 22 3.08 -8.57 8.88
C SER A 22 1.88 -9.42 8.43
N LEU A 23 1.82 -9.83 7.16
CA LEU A 23 0.74 -10.69 6.68
C LEU A 23 0.83 -12.08 7.31
N PRO A 24 -0.30 -12.65 7.76
CA PRO A 24 -0.32 -14.00 8.28
C PRO A 24 0.10 -15.02 7.23
N HIS A 25 0.74 -16.11 7.67
CA HIS A 25 1.10 -17.24 6.83
C HIS A 25 -0.14 -18.08 6.49
N THR A 26 -0.86 -17.67 5.45
CA THR A 26 -2.08 -18.34 4.99
C THR A 26 -1.96 -18.84 3.55
N SER A 27 -2.91 -19.69 3.14
CA SER A 27 -3.04 -20.18 1.77
C SER A 27 -3.22 -19.07 0.74
N SER A 28 -3.94 -17.99 1.09
CA SER A 28 -4.12 -16.85 0.17
C SER A 28 -2.97 -15.84 0.19
N ARG A 29 -1.91 -16.06 0.99
CA ARG A 29 -0.86 -15.05 1.20
C ARG A 29 -0.20 -14.60 -0.10
N GLU A 30 0.16 -15.54 -0.98
CA GLU A 30 0.81 -15.20 -2.26
C GLU A 30 -0.09 -14.32 -3.14
N LEU A 31 -1.39 -14.64 -3.20
CA LEU A 31 -2.38 -13.84 -3.92
C LEU A 31 -2.49 -12.42 -3.34
N VAL A 32 -2.59 -12.32 -2.02
CA VAL A 32 -2.66 -11.04 -1.28
C VAL A 32 -1.40 -10.21 -1.54
N VAL A 33 -0.22 -10.81 -1.44
CA VAL A 33 1.06 -10.15 -1.73
C VAL A 33 1.13 -9.68 -3.18
N GLY A 34 0.67 -10.47 -4.14
CA GLY A 34 0.57 -10.08 -5.55
C GLY A 34 -0.30 -8.83 -5.74
N GLN A 35 -1.51 -8.85 -5.18
CA GLN A 35 -2.44 -7.71 -5.26
C GLN A 35 -1.90 -6.45 -4.56
N LEU A 36 -1.26 -6.61 -3.40
CA LEU A 36 -0.60 -5.51 -2.70
C LEU A 36 0.56 -4.95 -3.53
N THR A 37 1.35 -5.81 -4.18
CA THR A 37 2.45 -5.38 -5.06
C THR A 37 1.93 -4.54 -6.23
N GLU A 38 0.82 -4.94 -6.84
CA GLU A 38 0.20 -4.17 -7.91
C GLU A 38 -0.31 -2.80 -7.44
N VAL A 39 -0.97 -2.74 -6.29
CA VAL A 39 -1.37 -1.45 -5.68
C VAL A 39 -0.12 -0.63 -5.40
N PHE A 40 0.91 -1.23 -4.83
CA PHE A 40 2.14 -0.55 -4.47
C PHE A 40 2.83 0.08 -5.67
N GLU A 41 3.02 -0.64 -6.77
CA GLU A 41 3.64 -0.08 -7.98
C GLU A 41 2.81 1.04 -8.62
N ARG A 42 1.46 0.93 -8.61
CA ARG A 42 0.60 2.05 -9.04
C ARG A 42 0.80 3.29 -8.18
N GLN A 43 0.85 3.10 -6.87
CA GLN A 43 1.00 4.20 -5.92
C GLN A 43 2.41 4.84 -5.98
N LYS A 44 3.44 4.04 -6.15
CA LYS A 44 4.83 4.47 -6.35
C LYS A 44 4.98 5.40 -7.55
N ALA A 45 4.31 5.11 -8.66
CA ALA A 45 4.30 5.97 -9.85
C ALA A 45 3.67 7.35 -9.55
N VAL A 46 2.58 7.37 -8.79
CA VAL A 46 1.91 8.61 -8.38
C VAL A 46 2.77 9.43 -7.42
N ILE A 47 3.41 8.80 -6.43
CA ILE A 47 4.37 9.48 -5.52
C ILE A 47 5.47 10.15 -6.33
N GLY A 48 6.06 9.43 -7.29
CA GLY A 48 7.11 9.96 -8.14
C GLY A 48 6.66 11.24 -8.86
N GLN A 49 5.49 11.21 -9.49
CA GLN A 49 4.92 12.37 -10.19
C GLN A 49 4.67 13.56 -9.24
N VAL A 50 4.05 13.32 -8.08
CA VAL A 50 3.76 14.38 -7.11
C VAL A 50 5.04 14.99 -6.55
N CYS A 51 6.07 14.18 -6.27
CA CYS A 51 7.36 14.66 -5.81
C CYS A 51 8.08 15.49 -6.88
N ASP A 52 8.12 15.01 -8.13
CA ASP A 52 8.75 15.70 -9.24
C ASP A 52 8.07 17.06 -9.52
N GLU A 53 6.73 17.10 -9.48
CA GLU A 53 5.97 18.36 -9.59
C GLU A 53 6.23 19.30 -8.41
N THR A 54 6.31 18.77 -7.20
CA THR A 54 6.53 19.56 -5.99
C THR A 54 7.93 20.14 -5.95
N GLU A 55 8.95 19.37 -6.33
CA GLU A 55 10.32 19.91 -6.43
C GLU A 55 10.42 21.01 -7.48
N LYS A 56 9.74 20.86 -8.62
CA LYS A 56 9.69 21.90 -9.64
C LYS A 56 9.05 23.18 -9.10
N ARG A 57 7.96 23.04 -8.34
CA ARG A 57 7.19 24.13 -7.72
C ARG A 57 7.95 24.82 -6.57
N LEU A 58 8.56 24.05 -5.66
CA LEU A 58 9.37 24.56 -4.55
C LEU A 58 10.59 25.37 -4.99
N ARG A 59 11.15 25.11 -6.19
CA ARG A 59 12.21 25.95 -6.77
C ARG A 59 11.72 27.35 -7.15
N THR A 60 10.41 27.57 -7.27
CA THR A 60 9.80 28.79 -7.81
C THR A 60 9.21 29.77 -6.79
N TYR A 61 8.74 29.37 -5.59
CA TYR A 61 8.61 30.15 -4.32
C TYR A 61 7.55 29.54 -3.34
N GLN A 62 7.87 29.65 -2.03
CA GLN A 62 7.04 29.81 -0.81
C GLN A 62 6.04 28.73 -0.31
N GLU A 63 6.07 28.57 1.02
CA GLU A 63 5.36 27.64 1.94
C GLU A 63 3.93 27.19 1.56
N LYS A 64 3.16 27.99 0.82
CA LYS A 64 1.82 27.62 0.35
C LYS A 64 1.84 26.39 -0.57
N GLU A 65 2.86 26.24 -1.41
CA GLU A 65 2.97 25.06 -2.28
C GLU A 65 3.37 23.80 -1.50
N PHE A 66 4.07 23.97 -0.38
CA PHE A 66 4.37 22.87 0.54
C PHE A 66 3.11 22.38 1.29
N ALA A 67 2.19 23.30 1.62
CA ALA A 67 0.89 22.94 2.19
C ALA A 67 0.05 22.09 1.23
N VAL A 68 0.01 22.46 -0.06
CA VAL A 68 -0.68 21.68 -1.10
C VAL A 68 -0.04 20.30 -1.26
N PHE A 69 1.29 20.21 -1.27
CA PHE A 69 1.98 18.91 -1.29
C PHE A 69 1.58 18.03 -0.10
N LYS A 70 1.54 18.61 1.11
CA LYS A 70 1.13 17.88 2.32
C LYS A 70 -0.31 17.36 2.21
N GLU A 71 -1.24 18.17 1.72
CA GLU A 71 -2.64 17.74 1.53
C GLU A 71 -2.76 16.60 0.49
N VAL A 72 -2.07 16.73 -0.65
CA VAL A 72 -2.05 15.70 -1.70
C VAL A 72 -1.43 14.40 -1.16
N PHE A 73 -0.34 14.50 -0.41
CA PHE A 73 0.33 13.35 0.19
C PHE A 73 -0.52 12.64 1.26
N VAL A 74 -1.26 13.39 2.08
CA VAL A 74 -2.19 12.83 3.07
C VAL A 74 -3.37 12.15 2.39
N ALA A 75 -4.00 12.80 1.40
CA ALA A 75 -5.11 12.21 0.65
C ALA A 75 -4.68 10.90 -0.05
N PHE A 76 -3.48 10.92 -0.62
CA PHE A 76 -2.84 9.74 -1.20
C PHE A 76 -2.65 8.61 -0.19
N SER A 77 -2.09 8.92 0.99
CA SER A 77 -1.83 7.93 2.05
C SER A 77 -3.10 7.29 2.57
N ASN A 78 -4.18 8.08 2.68
CA ASN A 78 -5.51 7.57 3.07
C ASN A 78 -6.06 6.60 2.03
N ARG A 79 -5.94 6.92 0.73
CA ARG A 79 -6.41 6.04 -0.34
C ARG A 79 -5.64 4.71 -0.36
N PHE A 80 -4.31 4.77 -0.24
CA PHE A 80 -3.47 3.58 -0.15
C PHE A 80 -3.87 2.69 1.04
N THR A 81 -4.09 3.28 2.21
CA THR A 81 -4.51 2.56 3.41
C THR A 81 -5.83 1.82 3.18
N MET A 82 -6.81 2.46 2.53
CA MET A 82 -8.10 1.83 2.22
C MET A 82 -7.95 0.67 1.24
N ASP A 83 -7.15 0.83 0.18
CA ASP A 83 -6.90 -0.23 -0.81
C ASP A 83 -6.22 -1.44 -0.16
N VAL A 84 -5.21 -1.20 0.69
CA VAL A 84 -4.48 -2.24 1.43
C VAL A 84 -5.40 -2.97 2.40
N LEU A 85 -6.18 -2.25 3.22
CA LEU A 85 -7.12 -2.86 4.15
C LEU A 85 -8.16 -3.72 3.43
N HIS A 86 -8.63 -3.28 2.27
CA HIS A 86 -9.58 -4.04 1.47
C HIS A 86 -8.98 -5.36 0.97
N ILE A 87 -7.76 -5.33 0.43
CA ILE A 87 -7.07 -6.53 -0.07
C ILE A 87 -6.79 -7.53 1.07
N ILE A 88 -6.31 -7.04 2.21
CA ILE A 88 -6.06 -7.90 3.38
C ILE A 88 -7.38 -8.53 3.86
N ALA A 89 -8.46 -7.75 3.95
CA ALA A 89 -9.76 -8.25 4.37
C ALA A 89 -10.31 -9.32 3.40
N GLN A 90 -10.13 -9.13 2.09
CA GLN A 90 -10.49 -10.13 1.09
C GLN A 90 -9.72 -11.44 1.28
N GLY A 91 -8.40 -11.37 1.50
CA GLY A 91 -7.57 -12.54 1.77
C GLY A 91 -8.05 -13.34 2.99
N VAL A 92 -8.25 -12.65 4.11
CA VAL A 92 -8.76 -13.27 5.36
C VAL A 92 -10.13 -13.92 5.16
N MET A 93 -11.02 -13.30 4.38
CA MET A 93 -12.34 -13.87 4.07
C MET A 93 -12.23 -15.15 3.22
N VAL A 94 -11.33 -15.18 2.24
CA VAL A 94 -11.08 -16.38 1.40
C VAL A 94 -10.59 -17.53 2.27
N ASP A 95 -9.58 -17.30 3.12
CA ASP A 95 -9.05 -18.34 3.99
C ASP A 95 -10.10 -18.86 5.00
N SER A 96 -10.95 -17.96 5.52
CA SER A 96 -12.06 -18.31 6.41
C SER A 96 -13.08 -19.23 5.73
N GLN A 97 -13.40 -18.99 4.47
CA GLN A 97 -14.32 -19.81 3.69
C GLN A 97 -13.72 -21.19 3.36
N SER A 98 -12.45 -21.25 2.96
CA SER A 98 -11.76 -22.53 2.70
C SER A 98 -11.72 -23.41 3.94
N THR A 99 -11.38 -22.84 5.10
CA THR A 99 -11.32 -23.58 6.37
C THR A 99 -12.69 -24.18 6.75
N LYS A 100 -13.78 -23.46 6.48
CA LYS A 100 -15.15 -23.96 6.73
C LYS A 100 -15.49 -25.14 5.82
N LEU A 101 -15.15 -25.06 4.53
CA LEU A 101 -15.40 -26.13 3.55
C LEU A 101 -14.65 -27.42 3.92
N ASP A 102 -13.38 -27.32 4.29
CA ASP A 102 -12.57 -28.47 4.72
C ASP A 102 -13.09 -29.11 6.01
N SER A 103 -13.57 -28.30 6.96
CA SER A 103 -14.13 -28.78 8.23
C SER A 103 -15.45 -29.54 8.05
N THR A 104 -16.25 -29.21 7.04
CA THR A 104 -17.49 -29.93 6.70
C THR A 104 -17.27 -31.23 5.93
N ALA A 105 -16.08 -31.44 5.35
CA ALA A 105 -15.75 -32.64 4.59
C ALA A 105 -15.18 -33.79 5.45
N ALA A 106 -14.84 -33.54 6.72
CA ALA A 106 -14.38 -34.57 7.63
C ALA A 106 -15.57 -35.44 8.11
N PRO A 107 -15.55 -36.78 7.92
CA PRO A 107 -16.62 -37.64 8.36
C PRO A 107 -16.72 -37.62 9.90
N GLN A 108 -17.92 -37.35 10.41
CA GLN A 108 -18.24 -37.55 11.82
C GLN A 108 -18.21 -39.07 12.08
N HIS A 109 -17.19 -39.51 12.81
CA HIS A 109 -17.04 -40.88 13.29
C HIS A 109 -18.10 -41.22 14.35
#